data_AF-A0A4D4M6D2-F1
#
_entry.id   AF-A0A4D4M6D2-F1
#
_cell.length_a   1.000
_cell.length_b   1.000
_cell.length_c   1.000
_cell.angle_alpha   90.00
_cell.angle_beta   90.00
_cell.angle_gamma   90.00
#
_symmetry.space_group_name_H-M   'P 1'
#
loop_
_entity.id
_entity.type
_entity.pdbx_description
1 polymer ?
#
loop_
_entity_poly.entity_id
_entity_poly.type
_entity_poly.pdbx_seq_one_letter_code
_entity_poly.pdbx_strand_id
1 'polypeptide(L)'
;MKVSVSTAGSRGDFEPYVALTQALISAGHEVTFAAPRDARRLVAGTDAKFIEMDLEVREVLRSEEGQQWLAAGNVEAYLGASRRCCRTPGTPSARRCWPRPTAPTSW
;
A
#
# COMPACT_ATOMS: atom_id res chain seq x y z
N MET A 1 -8.84 -18.72 -3.75
CA MET A 1 -8.44 -17.75 -4.81
C MET A 1 -7.25 -16.95 -4.34
N LYS A 2 -6.50 -16.31 -5.25
CA LYS A 2 -5.44 -15.36 -4.90
C LYS A 2 -5.98 -13.93 -4.98
N VAL A 3 -5.94 -13.21 -3.87
CA VAL A 3 -6.51 -11.85 -3.75
C VAL A 3 -5.42 -10.88 -3.30
N SER A 4 -5.29 -9.75 -3.99
CA SER A 4 -4.42 -8.65 -3.56
C SER A 4 -5.28 -7.54 -2.99
N VAL A 5 -5.01 -7.15 -1.75
CA VAL A 5 -5.60 -6.00 -1.08
C VAL A 5 -4.54 -4.91 -1.01
N SER A 6 -4.76 -3.81 -1.72
CA SER A 6 -3.81 -2.70 -1.77
C SER A 6 -4.46 -1.45 -1.18
N THR A 7 -3.80 -0.83 -0.20
CA THR A 7 -4.33 0.36 0.46
C THR A 7 -3.21 1.29 0.94
N ALA A 8 -3.49 2.58 0.97
CA ALA A 8 -2.61 3.61 1.49
C ALA A 8 -3.45 4.70 2.15
N GLY A 9 -2.98 5.23 3.27
CA GLY A 9 -3.72 6.26 3.99
C GLY A 9 -3.33 6.37 5.46
N SER A 10 -4.29 6.78 6.27
CA SER A 10 -4.24 6.81 7.72
C SER A 10 -4.63 5.46 8.33
N ARG A 11 -4.55 5.35 9.66
CA ARG A 11 -5.00 4.15 10.38
C ARG A 11 -6.47 3.81 10.10
N GLY A 12 -7.34 4.82 10.02
CA GLY A 12 -8.77 4.63 9.73
C GLY A 12 -9.01 4.07 8.32
N ASP A 13 -8.09 4.33 7.38
CA ASP A 13 -8.13 3.71 6.07
C ASP A 13 -7.68 2.25 6.12
N PHE A 14 -6.70 1.89 6.95
CA PHE A 14 -6.17 0.51 7.03
C PHE A 14 -7.09 -0.48 7.73
N GLU A 15 -7.70 -0.09 8.85
CA GLU A 15 -8.52 -0.98 9.70
C GLU A 15 -9.62 -1.75 8.95
N PRO A 16 -10.45 -1.14 8.06
CA PRO A 16 -11.45 -1.90 7.31
C PRO A 16 -10.83 -2.92 6.34
N TYR A 17 -9.66 -2.63 5.76
CA TYR A 17 -8.98 -3.59 4.88
C TYR A 17 -8.32 -4.73 5.66
N VAL A 18 -7.87 -4.49 6.90
CA VAL A 18 -7.40 -5.57 7.79
C VAL A 18 -8.54 -6.51 8.12
N ALA A 19 -9.72 -5.99 8.49
CA ALA A 19 -10.90 -6.81 8.74
C ALA A 19 -11.32 -7.61 7.48
N LEU A 20 -11.32 -6.97 6.31
CA LEU A 20 -11.58 -7.65 5.03
C LEU A 20 -10.55 -8.76 4.76
N THR A 21 -9.29 -8.51 5.04
CA THR A 21 -8.20 -9.48 4.84
C THR A 21 -8.39 -10.71 5.70
N GLN A 22 -8.75 -10.52 6.97
CA GLN A 22 -9.09 -11.62 7.87
C GLN A 22 -10.27 -12.43 7.34
N ALA A 23 -11.35 -11.78 6.93
CA ALA A 23 -12.53 -12.46 6.39
C ALA A 23 -12.22 -13.27 5.12
N LEU A 24 -11.40 -12.73 4.21
CA LEU A 24 -10.97 -13.42 2.99
C LEU A 24 -10.10 -14.65 3.31
N ILE A 25 -9.20 -14.53 4.30
CA ILE A 25 -8.37 -15.66 4.75
C ILE A 25 -9.26 -16.75 5.39
N SER A 26 -10.20 -16.37 6.26
CA SER A 26 -11.14 -17.31 6.88
C SER A 26 -12.04 -18.02 5.84
N ALA A 27 -12.29 -17.39 4.70
CA ALA A 27 -12.99 -17.99 3.56
C ALA A 27 -12.10 -18.92 2.69
N GLY A 28 -10.85 -19.15 3.08
CA GLY A 28 -9.91 -20.04 2.36
C GLY A 28 -9.25 -19.37 1.15
N HIS A 29 -9.07 -18.05 1.16
CA HIS A 29 -8.34 -17.34 0.11
C HIS A 29 -6.89 -17.04 0.50
N GLU A 30 -5.99 -17.10 -0.47
CA GLU A 30 -4.62 -16.62 -0.34
C GLU A 30 -4.61 -15.10 -0.53
N VAL A 31 -4.29 -14.36 0.53
CA VAL A 31 -4.33 -12.89 0.50
C VAL A 31 -2.92 -12.32 0.55
N THR A 32 -2.65 -11.38 -0.36
CA THR A 32 -1.49 -10.49 -0.30
C THR A 32 -1.97 -9.09 0.09
N PHE A 33 -1.39 -8.53 1.14
CA PHE A 33 -1.67 -7.18 1.61
C PHE A 33 -0.52 -6.25 1.20
N ALA A 34 -0.78 -5.36 0.23
CA ALA A 34 0.18 -4.39 -0.25
C ALA A 34 -0.11 -3.02 0.37
N ALA A 35 0.81 -2.49 1.18
CA ALA A 35 0.60 -1.21 1.86
C ALA A 35 1.93 -0.56 2.27
N PRO A 36 1.94 0.75 2.59
CA PRO A 36 3.10 1.42 3.17
C PRO A 36 3.60 0.72 4.44
N ARG A 37 4.90 0.88 4.75
CA ARG A 37 5.58 0.21 5.86
C ARG A 37 4.86 0.35 7.21
N ASP A 38 4.24 1.50 7.46
CA ASP A 38 3.48 1.81 8.68
C ASP A 38 2.33 0.82 8.94
N ALA A 39 1.71 0.30 7.87
CA ALA A 39 0.59 -0.62 7.96
C ALA A 39 1.01 -2.05 8.37
N ARG A 40 2.31 -2.37 8.28
CA ARG A 40 2.81 -3.73 8.56
C ARG A 40 2.39 -4.24 9.94
N ARG A 41 2.40 -3.37 10.95
CA ARG A 41 1.99 -3.74 12.32
C ARG A 41 0.51 -4.05 12.43
N LEU A 42 -0.33 -3.41 11.61
CA LEU A 42 -1.79 -3.59 11.66
C LEU A 42 -2.22 -4.95 11.10
N VAL A 43 -1.48 -5.48 10.13
CA VAL A 43 -1.77 -6.77 9.47
C VAL A 43 -0.94 -7.94 10.02
N ALA A 44 0.01 -7.68 10.93
CA ALA A 44 0.92 -8.68 11.48
C ALA A 44 0.23 -9.84 12.22
N GLY A 45 -1.01 -9.65 12.68
CA GLY A 45 -1.83 -10.69 13.32
C GLY A 45 -2.66 -11.53 12.35
N THR A 46 -2.40 -11.45 11.04
CA THR A 46 -3.12 -12.20 10.01
C THR A 46 -2.16 -13.08 9.21
N ASP A 47 -2.67 -14.10 8.54
CA ASP A 47 -1.87 -14.96 7.65
C ASP A 47 -1.62 -14.33 6.26
N ALA A 48 -1.89 -13.03 6.11
CA ALA A 48 -1.68 -12.35 4.85
C ALA A 48 -0.19 -12.21 4.53
N LYS A 49 0.17 -12.42 3.26
CA LYS A 49 1.49 -12.04 2.76
C LYS A 49 1.59 -10.53 2.67
N PHE A 50 2.47 -9.90 3.44
CA PHE A 50 2.69 -8.46 3.34
C PHE A 50 3.68 -8.09 2.24
N ILE A 51 3.35 -7.10 1.42
CA ILE A 51 4.26 -6.45 0.47
C ILE A 51 4.29 -4.95 0.77
N GLU A 52 5.49 -4.44 1.02
CA GLU A 52 5.69 -3.01 1.27
C GLU A 52 5.53 -2.21 -0.03
N MET A 53 4.65 -1.22 0.00
CA MET A 53 4.54 -0.20 -1.04
C MET A 53 5.46 0.97 -0.70
N ASP A 54 6.29 1.33 -1.66
CA ASP A 54 7.19 2.49 -1.58
C ASP A 54 6.37 3.78 -1.79
N LEU A 55 5.58 4.13 -0.79
CA LEU A 55 4.66 5.25 -0.80
C LEU A 55 4.80 6.05 0.50
N GLU A 56 5.88 6.81 0.60
CA GLU A 56 6.24 7.58 1.79
C GLU A 56 5.58 8.96 1.83
N VAL A 57 4.25 8.96 1.92
CA VAL A 57 3.44 10.18 2.05
C VAL A 57 3.85 11.02 3.27
N ARG A 58 4.30 10.37 4.35
CA ARG A 58 4.75 11.08 5.56
C ARG A 58 6.06 11.82 5.34
N GLU A 59 6.97 11.30 4.52
CA GLU A 59 8.20 12.00 4.17
C GLU A 59 7.90 13.25 3.34
N VAL A 60 6.99 13.14 2.37
CA VAL A 60 6.52 14.29 1.58
C VAL A 60 5.91 15.36 2.48
N LEU A 61 5.09 14.98 3.47
CA LEU A 61 4.51 15.93 4.40
C LEU A 61 5.52 16.55 5.36
N ARG A 62 6.62 15.86 5.67
CA ARG A 62 7.70 16.38 6.54
C ARG A 62 8.68 17.30 5.80
N SER A 63 8.68 17.30 4.46
CA SER A 63 9.54 18.20 3.69
C SER A 63 9.12 19.66 3.90
N GLU A 64 10.03 20.59 3.64
CA GLU A 64 9.73 22.03 3.73
C GLU A 64 8.55 22.41 2.83
N GLU A 65 8.51 21.86 1.60
CA GLU A 65 7.41 22.07 0.66
C GLU A 65 6.10 21.47 1.18
N GLY A 66 6.15 20.27 1.77
CA GLY A 66 5.00 19.63 2.40
C GLY A 66 4.42 20.45 3.55
N GLN A 67 5.29 21.00 4.41
CA GLN A 67 4.88 21.88 5.50
C GLN A 67 4.29 23.19 4.98
N GLN A 68 4.84 23.77 3.90
CA GLN A 68 4.27 24.94 3.26
C GLN A 68 2.87 24.66 2.68
N TRP A 69 2.67 23.52 2.02
CA TRP A 69 1.35 23.14 1.51
C TRP A 69 0.34 22.93 2.64
N LEU A 70 0.75 22.29 3.74
CA LEU A 70 -0.09 22.11 4.93
C LEU A 70 -0.47 23.45 5.56
N ALA A 71 0.49 24.34 5.77
CA ALA A 71 0.26 25.67 6.35
C ALA A 71 -0.66 26.53 5.47
N ALA A 72 -0.53 26.41 4.15
CA ALA A 72 -1.36 27.11 3.19
C ALA A 72 -2.74 26.46 2.95
N GLY A 73 -3.02 25.29 3.54
CA GLY A 73 -4.23 24.52 3.24
C GLY A 73 -4.31 24.06 1.77
N ASN A 74 -3.17 23.97 1.09
CA ASN A 74 -3.08 23.68 -0.34
C ASN A 74 -3.12 22.17 -0.61
N VAL A 75 -4.32 21.61 -0.49
CA VAL A 75 -4.59 20.19 -0.72
C VAL A 75 -4.27 19.77 -2.17
N GLU A 76 -4.43 20.66 -3.14
CA GLU A 76 -4.14 20.38 -4.54
C GLU A 76 -2.65 20.12 -4.79
N ALA A 77 -1.78 20.99 -4.26
CA ALA A 77 -0.34 20.82 -4.37
C ALA A 77 0.14 19.51 -3.72
N TYR A 78 -0.42 19.19 -2.54
CA TYR A 78 -0.17 17.93 -1.86
C TYR A 78 -0.60 16.71 -2.71
N LEU A 79 -1.84 16.69 -3.20
CA LEU A 79 -2.33 15.59 -4.05
C LEU A 79 -1.55 15.47 -5.36
N GLY A 80 -1.13 16.60 -5.94
CA GLY A 80 -0.27 16.65 -7.11
C GLY A 80 1.12 16.03 -6.87
N ALA A 81 1.69 16.24 -5.68
CA ALA A 81 2.95 15.62 -5.28
C ALA A 81 2.82 14.11 -5.07
N SER A 82 1.75 13.64 -4.43
CA SER A 82 1.50 12.21 -4.25
C SER A 82 1.37 11.46 -5.59
N ARG A 83 0.82 12.10 -6.63
CA ARG A 83 0.72 11.53 -7.98
C ARG A 83 2.07 11.31 -8.66
N ARG A 84 3.11 12.06 -8.29
CA ARG A 84 4.48 11.85 -8.81
C ARG A 84 5.10 10.56 -8.27
N CYS A 85 4.85 10.25 -6.99
CA CYS A 85 5.31 9.02 -6.34
C CYS A 85 4.77 7.75 -7.04
N CYS A 86 3.50 7.78 -7.48
CA CYS A 86 2.88 6.66 -8.19
C CYS A 86 3.24 6.56 -9.68
N ARG A 87 3.90 7.57 -10.28
CA ARG A 87 4.11 7.65 -11.73
C ARG A 87 5.49 7.25 -12.21
N THR A 88 6.47 6.98 -11.34
CA THR A 88 7.83 6.60 -11.76
C THR A 88 7.83 5.18 -12.34
N PRO A 89 7.84 4.98 -13.67
CA PRO A 89 7.88 3.66 -14.26
C PRO A 89 9.35 3.24 -14.25
N GLY A 90 9.83 2.67 -13.14
CA GLY A 90 11.25 2.29 -13.07
C GLY A 90 11.81 1.98 -11.69
N THR A 91 11.13 2.32 -10.59
CA THR A 91 11.57 1.85 -9.27
C THR A 91 11.19 0.37 -9.07
N PRO A 92 11.96 -0.40 -8.29
CA PRO A 92 11.72 -1.83 -8.06
C PRO A 92 10.34 -2.16 -7.46
N SER A 93 9.63 -1.16 -6.92
CA SER A 93 8.38 -1.31 -6.17
C SER A 93 7.21 -1.82 -7.01
N ALA A 94 7.05 -1.35 -8.26
CA ALA A 94 5.96 -1.78 -9.13
C ALA A 94 6.07 -3.26 -9.56
N ARG A 95 7.30 -3.77 -9.77
CA ARG A 95 7.53 -5.20 -10.07
C ARG A 95 7.39 -6.10 -8.84
N ARG A 96 7.62 -5.57 -7.62
CA ARG A 96 7.48 -6.32 -6.36
C ARG A 96 6.03 -6.50 -5.93
N CYS A 97 5.18 -5.50 -6.17
CA CYS A 97 3.76 -5.55 -5.80
C CYS A 97 2.95 -6.57 -6.63
N TRP A 98 3.41 -6.89 -7.85
CA TRP A 98 2.76 -7.87 -8.71
C TRP A 98 3.74 -9.00 -9.07
N PRO A 99 3.90 -10.04 -8.22
CA PRO A 99 4.57 -11.25 -8.69
C PRO A 99 3.77 -11.77 -9.89
N ARG A 100 4.43 -11.92 -11.05
CA ARG A 100 3.83 -12.62 -12.19
C ARG A 100 3.28 -13.96 -11.70
N PRO A 101 2.08 -14.39 -12.15
CA PRO A 101 1.68 -15.78 -11.94
C PRO A 101 2.81 -16.64 -12.51
N THR A 102 3.45 -17.41 -11.64
CA THR A 102 4.37 -18.46 -12.08
C THR A 102 3.56 -19.33 -13.04
N ALA A 103 4.03 -19.45 -14.29
CA ALA A 103 3.44 -20.31 -15.29
C ALA A 103 3.15 -21.71 -14.69
N PRO A 104 2.08 -22.38 -15.12
CA PRO A 104 1.73 -23.68 -14.57
C PRO A 104 2.91 -24.63 -14.77
N THR A 105 3.46 -25.14 -13.68
CA THR A 105 4.37 -26.29 -13.70
C THR A 105 3.58 -27.43 -14.32
N SER A 106 3.96 -27.81 -15.54
CA SER A 106 3.53 -29.07 -16.14
C SER A 106 4.02 -30.21 -15.25
N TRP A 107 3.08 -31.10 -14.93
CA TRP A 107 3.18 -32.46 -14.36
C TRP A 107 4.56 -33.00 -14.01
#